data_AF-A0A2D0N5H3-F1
#
_entry.id   AF-A0A2D0N5H3-F1
#
_cell.length_a   1.000
_cell.length_b   1.000
_cell.length_c   1.000
_cell.angle_alpha   90.00
_cell.angle_beta   90.00
_cell.angle_gamma   90.00
#
_symmetry.space_group_name_H-M   'P 1'
#
loop_
_entity.id
_entity.type
_entity.pdbx_description
1 polymer ?
#
loop_
_entity_poly.entity_id
_entity_poly.type
_entity_poly.pdbx_seq_one_letter_code
_entity_poly.pdbx_strand_id
1 'polypeptide(L)'
;MKSCLTFLALLATISLAAQATGRVDYKHLGLSFTVPAGWMGQEAEMGYLIASNTIPGLLMLLPHDQPYSLQQLKEQAQAGLSEANGTNLQLSGPLTELSKNAVGGTFTGTLEWQPAKAYIIGMSNPHGYGITILSITTSEQYSDQYPEYAKSIMKSVTFIKPESKEDINEWKDWMKNVKLTYMESYSSVSPGADGMTGGGYSLSRELDLCGAGYFNYYGSSNISTGSDSASAYNNSNSKGNGSWDIRVGPAGDPELVLQFNDGSTSSYTLTYKDQKLYLNGTRYFRTTQGEYAPSCN
;
A
#
# COMPACT_ATOMS: atom_id res chain seq x y z
N MET A 1 -41.13 -2.42 -36.71
CA MET A 1 -40.28 -2.86 -37.84
C MET A 1 -39.23 -1.76 -38.05
N LYS A 2 -37.91 -1.89 -37.93
CA LYS A 2 -36.90 -2.96 -37.75
C LYS A 2 -35.77 -2.28 -36.92
N SER A 3 -35.40 -2.78 -35.74
CA SER A 3 -34.19 -3.57 -35.44
C SER A 3 -32.91 -3.20 -36.20
N CYS A 4 -31.86 -2.78 -35.47
CA CYS A 4 -30.49 -3.35 -35.48
C CYS A 4 -29.63 -2.57 -34.46
N LEU A 5 -29.40 -3.13 -33.26
CA LEU A 5 -28.11 -3.69 -32.82
C LEU A 5 -26.90 -2.75 -32.98
N THR A 6 -26.50 -2.12 -31.89
CA THR A 6 -25.08 -1.82 -31.63
C THR A 6 -24.77 -2.24 -30.20
N PHE A 7 -24.52 -3.54 -30.06
CA PHE A 7 -23.92 -4.16 -28.89
C PHE A 7 -22.48 -4.53 -29.30
N LEU A 8 -21.55 -4.42 -28.35
CA LEU A 8 -20.19 -5.00 -28.39
C LEU A 8 -19.10 -4.25 -29.20
N ALA A 9 -18.29 -3.45 -28.50
CA ALA A 9 -16.90 -3.18 -28.90
C ALA A 9 -16.04 -2.76 -27.69
N LEU A 10 -15.94 -3.64 -26.68
CA LEU A 10 -14.85 -3.59 -25.70
C LEU A 10 -14.39 -5.01 -25.38
N LEU A 11 -13.95 -5.74 -26.41
CA LEU A 11 -13.37 -7.08 -26.32
C LEU A 11 -12.26 -7.24 -27.36
N ALA A 12 -11.19 -6.47 -27.17
CA ALA A 12 -9.90 -6.65 -27.82
C ALA A 12 -8.91 -5.79 -27.01
N THR A 13 -8.12 -6.30 -26.08
CA THR A 13 -7.32 -7.52 -26.06
C THR A 13 -7.20 -8.00 -24.62
N ILE A 14 -7.92 -9.05 -24.23
CA ILE A 14 -7.66 -9.73 -22.96
C ILE A 14 -6.44 -10.61 -23.23
N SER A 15 -5.26 -10.14 -22.81
CA SER A 15 -4.12 -11.03 -22.62
C SER A 15 -4.61 -12.24 -21.83
N LEU A 16 -4.31 -13.46 -22.30
CA LEU A 16 -4.59 -14.72 -21.61
C LEU A 16 -3.81 -14.78 -20.28
N ALA A 17 -4.15 -13.91 -19.32
CA ALA A 17 -3.91 -14.17 -17.92
C ALA A 17 -4.79 -15.38 -17.58
N ALA A 18 -4.21 -16.36 -16.89
CA ALA A 18 -4.92 -17.58 -16.53
C ALA A 18 -6.20 -17.22 -15.76
N GLN A 19 -7.36 -17.43 -16.39
CA GLN A 19 -8.63 -17.35 -15.70
C GLN A 19 -8.61 -18.43 -14.62
N ALA A 20 -8.60 -18.02 -13.36
CA ALA A 20 -8.56 -18.97 -12.27
C ALA A 20 -9.98 -19.27 -11.78
N THR A 21 -10.21 -20.54 -11.53
CA THR A 21 -11.35 -21.04 -10.77
C THR A 21 -10.80 -21.79 -9.56
N GLY A 22 -11.54 -21.81 -8.46
CA GLY A 22 -11.09 -22.47 -7.24
C GLY A 22 -10.12 -21.61 -6.43
N ARG A 23 -9.14 -22.26 -5.79
CA ARG A 23 -8.26 -21.64 -4.81
C ARG A 23 -7.17 -20.80 -5.46
N VAL A 24 -6.95 -19.60 -4.92
CA VAL A 24 -5.88 -18.67 -5.27
C VAL A 24 -5.00 -18.47 -4.04
N ASP A 25 -3.68 -18.58 -4.21
CA ASP A 25 -2.68 -18.45 -3.15
C ASP A 25 -1.74 -17.27 -3.44
N TYR A 26 -1.79 -16.26 -2.58
CA TYR A 26 -0.89 -15.11 -2.57
C TYR A 26 0.12 -15.24 -1.42
N LYS A 27 1.13 -16.08 -1.65
CA LYS A 27 2.11 -16.46 -0.61
C LYS A 27 2.85 -15.28 0.01
N HIS A 28 3.23 -14.30 -0.82
CA HIS A 28 3.95 -13.09 -0.37
C HIS A 28 3.07 -12.11 0.40
N LEU A 29 1.76 -12.09 0.16
CA LEU A 29 0.81 -11.34 0.96
C LEU A 29 0.32 -12.13 2.19
N GLY A 30 0.73 -13.40 2.32
CA GLY A 30 0.30 -14.27 3.39
C GLY A 30 -1.20 -14.53 3.37
N LEU A 31 -1.80 -14.68 2.18
CA LEU A 31 -3.24 -14.91 2.07
C LEU A 31 -3.59 -15.90 0.98
N SER A 32 -4.76 -16.52 1.15
CA SER A 32 -5.38 -17.37 0.14
C SER A 32 -6.89 -17.22 0.21
N PHE A 33 -7.57 -17.43 -0.90
CA PHE A 33 -9.03 -17.38 -1.00
C PHE A 33 -9.52 -18.29 -2.12
N THR A 34 -10.83 -18.44 -2.23
CA THR A 34 -11.46 -19.25 -3.28
C THR A 34 -12.38 -18.39 -4.13
N VAL A 35 -12.21 -18.45 -5.46
CA VAL A 35 -13.14 -17.87 -6.43
C VAL A 35 -14.49 -18.62 -6.31
N PRO A 36 -15.61 -17.93 -6.05
CA PRO A 36 -16.91 -18.59 -5.91
C PRO A 36 -17.31 -19.37 -7.17
N ALA A 37 -18.04 -20.48 -7.00
CA ALA A 37 -18.49 -21.29 -8.11
C ALA A 37 -19.35 -20.47 -9.10
N GLY A 38 -19.11 -20.63 -10.40
CA GLY A 38 -19.80 -19.87 -11.45
C GLY A 38 -19.23 -18.48 -11.72
N TRP A 39 -18.17 -18.08 -11.02
CA TRP A 39 -17.40 -16.87 -11.29
C TRP A 39 -16.05 -17.21 -11.92
N MET A 40 -15.46 -16.23 -12.60
CA MET A 40 -14.14 -16.31 -13.20
C MET A 40 -13.24 -15.26 -12.56
N GLY A 41 -12.11 -15.69 -12.04
CA GLY A 41 -11.11 -14.83 -11.42
C GLY A 41 -9.98 -14.46 -12.38
N GLN A 42 -9.46 -13.25 -12.27
CA GLN A 42 -8.31 -12.76 -12.99
C GLN A 42 -7.50 -11.78 -12.14
N GLU A 43 -6.19 -11.90 -12.17
CA GLU A 43 -5.29 -10.91 -11.58
C GLU A 43 -5.26 -9.62 -12.41
N ALA A 44 -5.32 -8.49 -11.73
CA ALA A 44 -5.29 -7.15 -12.27
C ALA A 44 -4.25 -6.31 -11.51
N GLU A 45 -3.91 -5.13 -12.06
CA GLU A 45 -2.87 -4.27 -11.48
C GLU A 45 -3.15 -3.88 -10.02
N MET A 46 -4.41 -3.58 -9.69
CA MET A 46 -4.82 -3.15 -8.34
C MET A 46 -5.18 -4.30 -7.39
N GLY A 47 -5.16 -5.55 -7.85
CA GLY A 47 -5.56 -6.71 -7.04
C GLY A 47 -6.19 -7.83 -7.88
N TYR A 48 -7.26 -8.41 -7.39
CA TYR A 48 -7.91 -9.55 -8.04
C TYR A 48 -9.35 -9.24 -8.43
N LEU A 49 -9.68 -9.41 -9.70
CA LEU A 49 -11.02 -9.20 -10.24
C LEU A 49 -11.73 -10.54 -10.38
N ILE A 50 -13.00 -10.59 -9.98
CA ILE A 50 -13.84 -11.78 -10.11
C ILE A 50 -15.15 -11.35 -10.75
N ALA A 51 -15.44 -11.91 -11.92
CA ALA A 51 -16.61 -11.54 -12.73
C ALA A 51 -17.52 -12.75 -12.97
N SER A 52 -18.81 -12.48 -13.17
CA SER A 52 -19.82 -13.48 -13.53
C SER A 52 -20.42 -13.15 -14.89
N ASN A 53 -20.76 -14.18 -15.65
CA ASN A 53 -21.49 -14.01 -16.92
C ASN A 53 -23.00 -13.83 -16.71
N THR A 54 -23.51 -14.06 -15.49
CA THR A 54 -24.95 -14.06 -15.19
C THR A 54 -25.35 -13.06 -14.11
N ILE A 55 -24.39 -12.60 -13.30
CA ILE A 55 -24.61 -11.62 -12.24
C ILE A 55 -23.93 -10.31 -12.67
N PRO A 56 -24.69 -9.21 -12.81
CA PRO A 56 -24.11 -7.91 -13.17
C PRO A 56 -23.08 -7.42 -12.14
N GLY A 57 -22.11 -6.62 -12.58
CA GLY A 57 -21.09 -6.07 -11.69
C GLY A 57 -19.90 -7.00 -11.46
N LEU A 58 -19.11 -6.69 -10.44
CA LEU A 58 -17.79 -7.28 -10.20
C LEU A 58 -17.59 -7.52 -8.71
N LEU A 59 -16.82 -8.56 -8.38
CA LEU A 59 -16.18 -8.67 -7.09
C LEU A 59 -14.70 -8.30 -7.25
N MET A 60 -14.15 -7.57 -6.29
CA MET A 60 -12.74 -7.19 -6.29
C MET A 60 -12.12 -7.53 -4.94
N LEU A 61 -10.90 -8.05 -4.95
CA LEU A 61 -10.05 -8.13 -3.77
C LEU A 61 -8.86 -7.20 -3.96
N LEU A 62 -8.72 -6.22 -3.06
CA LEU A 62 -7.65 -5.24 -3.10
C LEU A 62 -6.76 -5.46 -1.87
N PRO A 63 -5.47 -5.81 -2.04
CA PRO A 63 -4.51 -5.79 -0.95
C PRO A 63 -4.42 -4.39 -0.35
N HIS A 64 -4.22 -4.31 0.97
CA HIS A 64 -3.90 -3.04 1.61
C HIS A 64 -2.48 -2.62 1.28
N ASP A 65 -2.24 -1.32 1.22
CA ASP A 65 -0.93 -0.69 1.03
C ASP A 65 -0.06 -0.70 2.30
N GLN A 66 -0.70 -0.91 3.45
CA GLN A 66 -0.04 -1.09 4.74
C GLN A 66 -0.89 -1.97 5.67
N PRO A 67 -0.32 -2.50 6.76
CA PRO A 67 -1.10 -3.20 7.77
C PRO A 67 -2.06 -2.25 8.50
N TYR A 68 -3.36 -2.49 8.38
CA TYR A 68 -4.39 -1.74 9.11
C TYR A 68 -4.97 -2.54 10.28
N SER A 69 -5.19 -1.85 11.39
CA SER A 69 -6.03 -2.33 12.50
C SER A 69 -7.51 -2.29 12.12
N LEU A 70 -8.35 -3.05 12.82
CA LEU A 70 -9.80 -2.99 12.62
C LEU A 70 -10.37 -1.57 12.84
N GLN A 71 -9.78 -0.82 13.77
CA GLN A 71 -10.20 0.55 14.06
C GLN A 71 -9.87 1.50 12.89
N GLN A 72 -8.66 1.41 12.33
CA GLN A 72 -8.29 2.19 11.13
C GLN A 72 -9.17 1.83 9.93
N LEU A 73 -9.54 0.55 9.76
CA LEU A 73 -10.48 0.14 8.71
C LEU A 73 -11.86 0.78 8.88
N LYS A 74 -12.35 0.93 10.12
CA LYS A 74 -13.61 1.63 10.40
C LYS A 74 -13.50 3.13 10.08
N GLU A 75 -12.39 3.76 10.44
CA GLU A 75 -12.13 5.18 10.17
C GLU A 75 -12.06 5.46 8.66
N GLN A 76 -11.34 4.62 7.91
CA GLN A 76 -11.30 4.69 6.45
C GLN A 76 -12.69 4.49 5.82
N ALA A 77 -13.43 3.50 6.30
CA ALA A 77 -14.79 3.25 5.83
C ALA A 77 -15.74 4.43 6.11
N GLN A 78 -15.55 5.16 7.21
CA GLN A 78 -16.30 6.38 7.52
C GLN A 78 -15.89 7.59 6.67
N ALA A 79 -14.60 7.71 6.33
CA ALA A 79 -14.11 8.74 5.43
C ALA A 79 -14.63 8.57 3.99
N GLY A 80 -14.92 7.33 3.60
CA GLY A 80 -15.35 6.97 2.25
C GLY A 80 -14.18 7.01 1.26
N LEU A 81 -14.52 6.84 -0.03
CA LEU A 81 -13.57 6.91 -1.14
C LEU A 81 -13.94 8.09 -2.03
N SER A 82 -12.96 8.91 -2.40
CA SER A 82 -13.15 10.03 -3.31
C SER A 82 -11.89 10.22 -4.16
N GLU A 83 -12.01 10.02 -5.47
CA GLU A 83 -10.93 10.11 -6.44
C GLU A 83 -11.29 11.05 -7.60
N ALA A 84 -10.29 11.69 -8.19
CA ALA A 84 -10.47 12.64 -9.29
C ALA A 84 -11.01 11.99 -10.59
N ASN A 85 -10.94 10.66 -10.72
CA ASN A 85 -11.46 9.90 -11.85
C ASN A 85 -13.00 9.74 -11.83
N GLY A 86 -13.70 10.36 -10.88
CA GLY A 86 -15.15 10.27 -10.76
C GLY A 86 -15.65 9.16 -9.84
N THR A 87 -14.74 8.45 -9.18
CA THR A 87 -15.09 7.51 -8.11
C THR A 87 -15.34 8.26 -6.82
N ASN A 88 -16.56 8.15 -6.30
CA ASN A 88 -16.95 8.69 -5.00
C ASN A 88 -17.92 7.71 -4.34
N LEU A 89 -17.48 6.97 -3.33
CA LEU A 89 -18.28 5.99 -2.61
C LEU A 89 -18.34 6.36 -1.14
N GLN A 90 -19.56 6.59 -0.64
CA GLN A 90 -19.82 6.97 0.74
C GLN A 90 -20.63 5.90 1.46
N LEU A 91 -20.32 5.69 2.73
CA LEU A 91 -21.02 4.72 3.56
C LEU A 91 -22.50 5.11 3.69
N SER A 92 -23.40 4.20 3.31
CA SER A 92 -24.84 4.43 3.21
C SER A 92 -25.64 3.80 4.36
N GLY A 93 -24.99 3.44 5.47
CA GLY A 93 -25.57 2.72 6.60
C GLY A 93 -24.54 2.41 7.70
N PRO A 94 -24.91 1.66 8.75
CA PRO A 94 -23.97 1.31 9.80
C PRO A 94 -22.91 0.32 9.30
N LEU A 95 -21.70 0.43 9.84
CA LEU A 95 -20.71 -0.63 9.76
C LEU A 95 -21.13 -1.80 10.64
N THR A 96 -20.94 -3.01 10.12
CA THR A 96 -21.18 -4.26 10.84
C THR A 96 -19.84 -4.93 11.10
N GLU A 97 -19.55 -5.25 12.36
CA GLU A 97 -18.43 -6.13 12.68
C GLU A 97 -18.78 -7.56 12.26
N LEU A 98 -18.04 -8.09 11.29
CA LEU A 98 -18.27 -9.44 10.75
C LEU A 98 -17.41 -10.49 11.49
N SER A 99 -16.29 -10.05 12.08
CA SER A 99 -15.44 -10.85 12.96
C SER A 99 -14.51 -9.94 13.77
N LYS A 100 -13.65 -10.53 14.62
CA LYS A 100 -12.59 -9.79 15.35
C LYS A 100 -11.63 -8.99 14.46
N ASN A 101 -11.51 -9.35 13.18
CA ASN A 101 -10.58 -8.77 12.22
C ASN A 101 -11.28 -8.29 10.95
N ALA A 102 -12.62 -8.18 10.94
CA ALA A 102 -13.34 -7.79 9.72
C ALA A 102 -14.53 -6.90 10.02
N VAL A 103 -14.70 -5.87 9.20
CA VAL A 103 -15.84 -4.94 9.23
C VAL A 103 -16.40 -4.81 7.82
N GLY A 104 -17.73 -4.71 7.69
CA GLY A 104 -18.39 -4.54 6.40
C GLY A 104 -19.50 -3.51 6.43
N GLY A 105 -19.80 -2.93 5.27
CA GLY A 105 -20.84 -1.91 5.11
C GLY A 105 -21.27 -1.73 3.66
N THR A 106 -22.44 -1.11 3.49
CA THR A 106 -22.96 -0.74 2.17
C THR A 106 -22.50 0.67 1.83
N PHE A 107 -22.01 0.85 0.62
CA PHE A 107 -21.54 2.12 0.07
C PHE A 107 -22.34 2.49 -1.16
N THR A 108 -22.61 3.79 -1.33
CA THR A 108 -23.34 4.34 -2.48
C THR A 108 -22.62 5.56 -3.03
N GLY A 109 -22.72 5.77 -4.33
CA GLY A 109 -22.24 6.99 -4.98
C GLY A 109 -21.95 6.74 -6.45
N THR A 110 -20.74 7.05 -6.90
CA THR A 110 -20.29 6.87 -8.27
C THR A 110 -19.02 6.03 -8.35
N LEU A 111 -18.89 5.25 -9.41
CA LEU A 111 -17.65 4.62 -9.84
C LEU A 111 -17.42 5.07 -11.29
N GLU A 112 -16.29 5.73 -11.56
CA GLU A 112 -16.01 6.31 -12.89
C GLU A 112 -17.19 7.13 -13.46
N TRP A 113 -17.76 8.02 -12.65
CA TRP A 113 -18.93 8.85 -12.98
C TRP A 113 -20.26 8.10 -13.16
N GLN A 114 -20.29 6.78 -13.04
CA GLN A 114 -21.53 5.99 -13.14
C GLN A 114 -22.12 5.70 -11.76
N PRO A 115 -23.44 5.82 -11.56
CA PRO A 115 -24.09 5.48 -10.29
C PRO A 115 -23.80 4.03 -9.88
N ALA A 116 -23.20 3.86 -8.71
CA ALA A 116 -22.76 2.58 -8.20
C ALA A 116 -23.20 2.37 -6.76
N LYS A 117 -23.41 1.09 -6.42
CA LYS A 117 -23.65 0.62 -5.06
C LYS A 117 -22.80 -0.60 -4.81
N ALA A 118 -22.19 -0.65 -3.63
CA ALA A 118 -21.26 -1.71 -3.26
C ALA A 118 -21.52 -2.19 -1.83
N TYR A 119 -21.22 -3.47 -1.59
CA TYR A 119 -20.92 -3.96 -0.25
C TYR A 119 -19.41 -4.14 -0.13
N ILE A 120 -18.80 -3.50 0.86
CA ILE A 120 -17.35 -3.49 1.05
C ILE A 120 -17.04 -4.12 2.40
N ILE A 121 -16.07 -5.03 2.43
CA ILE A 121 -15.53 -5.69 3.63
C ILE A 121 -14.05 -5.36 3.74
N GLY A 122 -13.64 -4.69 4.80
CA GLY A 122 -12.23 -4.57 5.17
C GLY A 122 -11.83 -5.69 6.13
N MET A 123 -10.71 -6.36 5.87
CA MET A 123 -10.15 -7.42 6.71
C MET A 123 -8.71 -7.10 7.10
N SER A 124 -8.43 -7.09 8.40
CA SER A 124 -7.05 -6.98 8.91
C SER A 124 -6.38 -8.36 8.93
N ASN A 125 -5.12 -8.40 8.47
CA ASN A 125 -4.28 -9.58 8.53
C ASN A 125 -3.34 -9.47 9.74
N PRO A 126 -3.38 -10.42 10.70
CA PRO A 126 -2.46 -10.39 11.84
C PRO A 126 -0.98 -10.59 11.48
N HIS A 127 -0.68 -10.96 10.23
CA HIS A 127 0.67 -11.24 9.75
C HIS A 127 1.23 -10.18 8.78
N GLY A 128 0.46 -9.13 8.44
CA GLY A 128 0.92 -8.12 7.48
C GLY A 128 -0.24 -7.39 6.81
N TYR A 129 -0.17 -7.26 5.48
CA TYR A 129 -1.18 -6.57 4.68
C TYR A 129 -2.52 -7.29 4.76
N GLY A 130 -3.57 -6.53 5.06
CA GLY A 130 -4.95 -6.97 4.97
C GLY A 130 -5.48 -6.90 3.54
N ILE A 131 -6.80 -7.06 3.42
CA ILE A 131 -7.50 -6.96 2.14
C ILE A 131 -8.82 -6.21 2.30
N THR A 132 -9.25 -5.59 1.21
CA THR A 132 -10.61 -5.09 1.02
C THR A 132 -11.30 -5.94 -0.03
N ILE A 133 -12.48 -6.46 0.28
CA ILE A 133 -13.34 -7.18 -0.65
C ILE A 133 -14.50 -6.26 -1.02
N LEU A 134 -14.69 -6.01 -2.32
CA LEU A 134 -15.79 -5.23 -2.85
C LEU A 134 -16.72 -6.13 -3.64
N SER A 135 -18.02 -5.94 -3.47
CA SER A 135 -19.06 -6.49 -4.33
C SER A 135 -19.86 -5.32 -4.86
N ILE A 136 -19.62 -4.95 -6.11
CA ILE A 136 -20.06 -3.67 -6.70
C ILE A 136 -20.83 -3.88 -7.99
N THR A 137 -21.86 -3.08 -8.19
CA THR A 137 -22.63 -3.01 -9.43
C THR A 137 -23.25 -1.62 -9.58
N THR A 138 -24.02 -1.42 -10.65
CA THR A 138 -24.84 -0.22 -10.82
C THR A 138 -25.91 -0.14 -9.72
N SER A 139 -26.28 1.07 -9.31
CA SER A 139 -27.30 1.27 -8.27
C SER A 139 -28.64 0.60 -8.59
N GLU A 140 -28.99 0.48 -9.88
CA GLU A 140 -30.22 -0.15 -10.35
C GLU A 140 -30.20 -1.68 -10.23
N GLN A 141 -29.04 -2.30 -10.44
CA GLN A 141 -28.88 -3.77 -10.44
C GLN A 141 -28.54 -4.32 -9.05
N TYR A 142 -28.26 -3.45 -8.09
CA TYR A 142 -27.89 -3.86 -6.74
C TYR A 142 -29.06 -4.53 -6.01
N SER A 143 -28.77 -5.67 -5.37
CA SER A 143 -29.74 -6.44 -4.57
C SER A 143 -29.10 -6.94 -3.27
N ASP A 144 -29.91 -7.52 -2.40
CA ASP A 144 -29.47 -8.07 -1.11
C ASP A 144 -28.52 -9.29 -1.25
N GLN A 145 -28.30 -9.78 -2.47
CA GLN A 145 -27.31 -10.85 -2.74
C GLN A 145 -25.86 -10.35 -2.77
N TYR A 146 -25.62 -9.07 -3.09
CA TYR A 146 -24.25 -8.54 -3.21
C TYR A 146 -23.43 -8.64 -1.92
N PRO A 147 -24.00 -8.36 -0.73
CA PRO A 147 -23.33 -8.64 0.53
C PRO A 147 -22.93 -10.12 0.70
N GLU A 148 -23.76 -11.06 0.25
CA GLU A 148 -23.49 -12.49 0.39
C GLU A 148 -22.37 -12.96 -0.55
N TYR A 149 -22.24 -12.36 -1.74
CA TYR A 149 -21.09 -12.62 -2.61
C TYR A 149 -19.77 -12.19 -1.96
N ALA A 150 -19.69 -10.99 -1.40
CA ALA A 150 -18.50 -10.53 -0.67
C ALA A 150 -18.19 -11.42 0.55
N LYS A 151 -19.22 -11.77 1.34
CA LYS A 151 -19.06 -12.65 2.51
C LYS A 151 -18.64 -14.07 2.13
N SER A 152 -19.03 -14.57 0.95
CA SER A 152 -18.60 -15.88 0.46
C SER A 152 -17.08 -15.94 0.26
N ILE A 153 -16.51 -14.88 -0.32
CA ILE A 153 -15.06 -14.71 -0.46
C ILE A 153 -14.43 -14.59 0.93
N MET A 154 -14.92 -13.68 1.79
CA MET A 154 -14.43 -13.48 3.16
C MET A 154 -14.32 -14.80 3.93
N LYS A 155 -15.34 -15.67 3.85
CA LYS A 155 -15.35 -16.98 4.54
C LYS A 155 -14.29 -17.95 4.01
N SER A 156 -13.85 -17.78 2.78
CA SER A 156 -12.77 -18.60 2.17
C SER A 156 -11.37 -18.05 2.47
N VAL A 157 -11.27 -16.79 2.90
CA VAL A 157 -9.98 -16.14 3.14
C VAL A 157 -9.28 -16.81 4.31
N THR A 158 -8.05 -17.25 4.07
CA THR A 158 -7.14 -17.73 5.10
C THR A 158 -5.89 -16.87 5.09
N PHE A 159 -5.59 -16.25 6.22
CA PHE A 159 -4.32 -15.57 6.45
C PHE A 159 -3.28 -16.53 7.01
N ILE A 160 -2.08 -16.48 6.45
CA ILE A 160 -0.90 -17.21 6.86
C ILE A 160 0.27 -16.23 6.97
N LYS A 161 1.37 -16.67 7.58
CA LYS A 161 2.59 -15.86 7.59
C LYS A 161 3.10 -15.69 6.14
N PRO A 162 3.38 -14.47 5.68
CA PRO A 162 3.98 -14.22 4.38
C PRO A 162 5.28 -15.01 4.15
N GLU A 163 5.43 -15.59 2.97
CA GLU A 163 6.69 -16.19 2.51
C GLU A 163 7.58 -15.09 1.91
N SER A 164 8.80 -14.96 2.42
CA SER A 164 9.81 -14.05 1.86
C SER A 164 10.71 -14.75 0.85
N LYS A 165 11.23 -13.99 -0.11
CA LYS A 165 12.30 -14.44 -1.01
C LYS A 165 13.66 -14.53 -0.32
N GLU A 166 13.84 -13.81 0.79
CA GLU A 166 15.09 -13.68 1.53
C GLU A 166 14.88 -13.93 3.02
N ASP A 167 15.96 -14.10 3.79
CA ASP A 167 15.84 -14.24 5.24
C ASP A 167 15.59 -12.86 5.89
N ILE A 168 14.34 -12.60 6.26
CA ILE A 168 13.95 -11.37 6.95
C ILE A 168 14.69 -11.19 8.29
N ASN A 169 15.04 -12.26 9.00
CA ASN A 169 15.77 -12.12 10.26
C ASN A 169 17.21 -11.67 10.02
N GLU A 170 17.85 -12.17 8.95
CA GLU A 170 19.17 -11.70 8.53
C GLU A 170 19.11 -10.21 8.20
N TRP A 171 18.10 -9.76 7.44
CA TRP A 171 17.89 -8.34 7.18
C TRP A 171 17.66 -7.51 8.43
N LYS A 172 16.84 -7.99 9.38
CA LYS A 172 16.64 -7.32 10.67
C LYS A 172 17.96 -7.16 11.38
N ASP A 173 18.75 -8.22 11.53
CA ASP A 173 20.02 -8.18 12.22
C ASP A 173 21.03 -7.29 11.51
N TRP A 174 21.07 -7.32 10.17
CA TRP A 174 21.95 -6.50 9.36
C TRP A 174 21.57 -5.01 9.39
N MET A 175 20.31 -4.66 9.62
CA MET A 175 19.83 -3.28 9.70
C MET A 175 19.81 -2.72 11.13
N LYS A 176 20.15 -3.51 12.15
CA LYS A 176 20.26 -3.01 13.53
C LYS A 176 21.52 -2.17 13.73
N ASN A 177 21.38 -1.06 14.44
CA ASN A 177 22.45 -0.13 14.78
C ASN A 177 23.23 0.31 13.53
N VAL A 178 22.48 0.81 12.54
CA VAL A 178 23.06 1.39 11.32
C VAL A 178 22.56 2.81 11.11
N LYS A 179 23.41 3.67 10.57
CA LYS A 179 23.00 4.93 9.94
C LYS A 179 22.86 4.68 8.44
N LEU A 180 21.74 5.10 7.88
CA LEU A 180 21.50 5.15 6.45
C LEU A 180 21.60 6.59 5.98
N THR A 181 22.53 6.87 5.07
CA THR A 181 22.72 8.21 4.51
C THR A 181 22.41 8.20 3.02
N TYR A 182 21.43 9.00 2.61
CA TYR A 182 21.24 9.41 1.22
C TYR A 182 21.93 10.75 1.01
N MET A 183 22.69 10.86 -0.08
CA MET A 183 23.32 12.11 -0.49
C MET A 183 23.06 12.34 -1.98
N GLU A 184 22.58 13.53 -2.29
CA GLU A 184 22.47 14.04 -3.65
C GLU A 184 23.11 15.41 -3.71
N SER A 185 24.00 15.65 -4.67
CA SER A 185 24.51 16.98 -4.95
C SER A 185 24.35 17.30 -6.43
N TYR A 186 23.82 18.50 -6.69
CA TYR A 186 23.75 19.10 -8.00
C TYR A 186 24.51 20.41 -7.97
N SER A 187 25.35 20.66 -8.98
CA SER A 187 26.01 21.94 -9.18
C SER A 187 25.93 22.30 -10.65
N SER A 188 25.32 23.42 -10.98
CA SER A 188 25.38 24.01 -12.31
C SER A 188 26.33 25.19 -12.32
N VAL A 189 27.01 25.39 -13.45
CA VAL A 189 27.81 26.59 -13.73
C VAL A 189 27.35 27.16 -15.07
N SER A 190 26.99 28.44 -15.09
CA SER A 190 26.60 29.16 -16.30
C SER A 190 27.44 30.42 -16.46
N PRO A 191 27.81 30.81 -17.70
CA PRO A 191 28.46 32.10 -17.94
C PRO A 191 27.50 33.25 -17.63
N GLY A 192 27.86 34.14 -16.71
CA GLY A 192 27.14 35.38 -16.40
C GLY A 192 27.93 36.62 -16.83
N ALA A 193 27.28 37.79 -16.80
CA ALA A 193 27.82 39.06 -17.30
C ALA A 193 29.15 39.48 -16.63
N ASP A 194 29.40 39.03 -15.39
CA ASP A 194 30.59 39.35 -14.59
C ASP A 194 31.44 38.10 -14.19
N GLY A 195 31.21 36.95 -14.84
CA GLY A 195 31.93 35.69 -14.55
C GLY A 195 31.01 34.45 -14.47
N MET A 196 31.58 33.29 -14.14
CA MET A 196 30.80 32.05 -13.95
C MET A 196 29.86 32.19 -12.75
N THR A 197 28.55 32.12 -12.97
CA THR A 197 27.54 32.08 -11.91
C THR A 197 27.05 30.64 -11.79
N GLY A 198 27.21 30.05 -10.61
CA GLY A 198 26.80 28.68 -10.34
C GLY A 198 25.82 28.58 -9.18
N GLY A 199 24.86 27.68 -9.31
CA GLY A 199 23.91 27.33 -8.26
C GLY A 199 24.04 25.84 -7.96
N GLY A 200 23.98 25.48 -6.69
CA GLY A 200 24.03 24.07 -6.30
C GLY A 200 23.18 23.79 -5.07
N TYR A 201 22.72 22.56 -4.97
CA TYR A 201 22.10 22.05 -3.77
C TYR A 201 22.77 20.75 -3.37
N SER A 202 22.84 20.51 -2.07
CA SER A 202 23.18 19.22 -1.48
C SER A 202 22.02 18.80 -0.60
N LEU A 203 21.42 17.66 -0.89
CA LEU A 203 20.40 17.05 -0.05
C LEU A 203 21.04 15.89 0.71
N SER A 204 20.93 15.91 2.04
CA SER A 204 21.25 14.77 2.89
C SER A 204 20.00 14.34 3.64
N ARG A 205 19.72 13.04 3.60
CA ARG A 205 18.73 12.40 4.49
C ARG A 205 19.46 11.32 5.27
N GLU A 206 19.37 11.40 6.59
CA GLU A 206 19.97 10.44 7.51
C GLU A 206 18.88 9.73 8.30
N LEU A 207 19.02 8.41 8.43
CA LEU A 207 18.13 7.56 9.21
C LEU A 207 18.97 6.64 10.09
N ASP A 208 18.90 6.84 11.40
CA ASP A 208 19.55 5.96 12.37
C ASP A 208 18.57 4.88 12.80
N LEU A 209 18.84 3.63 12.45
CA LEU A 209 18.05 2.47 12.85
C LEU A 209 18.66 1.84 14.09
N CYS A 210 18.01 2.03 15.24
CA CYS A 210 18.53 1.57 16.52
C CYS A 210 18.06 0.17 16.85
N GLY A 211 18.96 -0.66 17.39
CA GLY A 211 18.71 -2.07 17.67
C GLY A 211 17.58 -2.34 18.67
N ALA A 212 17.20 -1.33 19.45
CA ALA A 212 16.04 -1.37 20.33
C ALA A 212 14.69 -1.17 19.61
N GLY A 213 14.69 -1.02 18.27
CA GLY A 213 13.48 -0.95 17.45
C GLY A 213 12.94 0.46 17.21
N TYR A 214 13.65 1.51 17.62
CA TYR A 214 13.32 2.90 17.30
C TYR A 214 14.28 3.49 16.26
N PHE A 215 13.88 4.57 15.60
CA PHE A 215 14.74 5.26 14.64
C PHE A 215 14.83 6.76 14.92
N ASN A 216 15.92 7.38 14.48
CA ASN A 216 16.03 8.83 14.36
C ASN A 216 16.10 9.23 12.89
N TYR A 217 15.42 10.30 12.51
CA TYR A 217 15.37 10.82 11.16
C TYR A 217 15.84 12.27 11.14
N TYR A 218 16.85 12.54 10.31
CA TYR A 218 17.42 13.86 10.11
C TYR A 218 17.34 14.22 8.63
N GLY A 219 16.63 15.30 8.30
CA GLY A 219 16.63 15.88 6.96
C GLY A 219 17.10 17.32 7.02
N SER A 220 18.17 17.66 6.30
CA SER A 220 18.55 19.06 6.08
C SER A 220 18.23 19.43 4.63
N SER A 221 17.30 20.36 4.45
CA SER A 221 17.15 21.10 3.19
C SER A 221 17.68 22.51 3.42
N ASN A 222 18.82 22.86 2.82
CA ASN A 222 19.24 24.26 2.69
C ASN A 222 18.52 24.90 1.48
N ILE A 223 17.18 24.83 1.43
CA ILE A 223 16.39 25.43 0.37
C ILE A 223 15.72 26.71 0.87
N SER A 224 16.17 27.85 0.36
CA SER A 224 15.52 29.15 0.56
C SER A 224 14.44 29.37 -0.49
N THR A 225 13.42 28.51 -0.56
CA THR A 225 12.19 28.78 -1.33
C THR A 225 11.04 28.00 -0.72
N GLY A 226 10.01 28.72 -0.29
CA GLY A 226 8.85 28.18 0.41
C GLY A 226 8.13 27.11 -0.40
N SER A 227 8.05 25.91 0.18
CA SER A 227 6.95 24.97 -0.02
C SER A 227 6.94 24.02 1.16
N ASP A 228 5.74 23.77 1.65
CA ASP A 228 5.42 23.40 3.02
C ASP A 228 5.87 22.01 3.47
N SER A 229 6.20 21.95 4.76
CA SER A 229 6.15 20.78 5.64
C SER A 229 7.33 19.80 5.59
N ALA A 230 8.50 20.28 6.00
CA ALA A 230 9.49 19.45 6.69
C ALA A 230 10.02 20.21 7.90
N SER A 231 9.12 20.59 8.81
CA SER A 231 9.48 21.15 10.11
C SER A 231 10.15 20.05 10.93
N ALA A 232 11.41 20.29 11.30
CA ALA A 232 12.16 19.51 12.27
C ALA A 232 11.32 19.33 13.55
N TYR A 233 10.73 18.16 13.72
CA TYR A 233 9.99 17.80 14.92
C TYR A 233 10.98 17.46 16.04
N ASN A 234 11.40 18.49 16.78
CA ASN A 234 11.92 18.33 18.12
C ASN A 234 10.72 18.33 19.08
N ASN A 235 10.31 17.16 19.57
CA ASN A 235 9.56 17.09 20.84
C ASN A 235 9.52 15.69 21.50
N SER A 236 9.91 15.70 22.78
CA SER A 236 9.47 14.86 23.90
C SER A 236 9.88 13.36 23.97
N ASN A 237 10.63 13.03 25.04
CA ASN A 237 10.69 11.83 25.92
C ASN A 237 10.38 10.41 25.41
N SER A 238 10.11 10.20 24.13
CA SER A 238 10.05 8.91 23.47
C SER A 238 11.39 8.68 22.76
N LYS A 239 11.85 7.44 22.71
CA LYS A 239 13.09 7.10 22.01
C LYS A 239 12.90 7.35 20.51
N GLY A 240 13.48 8.43 19.98
CA GLY A 240 13.50 8.78 18.56
C GLY A 240 12.18 9.22 17.92
N ASN A 241 12.13 9.20 16.59
CA ASN A 241 11.01 9.67 15.77
C ASN A 241 9.89 8.64 15.58
N GLY A 242 10.11 7.40 16.01
CA GLY A 242 9.16 6.30 15.84
C GLY A 242 9.82 4.94 15.98
N SER A 243 9.10 3.90 15.55
CA SER A 243 9.59 2.52 15.51
C SER A 243 9.90 2.07 14.09
N TRP A 244 10.84 1.14 13.93
CA TRP A 244 11.14 0.54 12.64
C TRP A 244 11.12 -0.98 12.71
N ASP A 245 10.86 -1.61 11.57
CA ASP A 245 10.90 -3.07 11.40
C ASP A 245 11.26 -3.45 9.97
N ILE A 246 11.74 -4.68 9.76
CA ILE A 246 11.80 -5.29 8.43
C ILE A 246 10.68 -6.32 8.28
N ARG A 247 9.92 -6.24 7.20
CA ARG A 247 8.80 -7.12 6.91
C ARG A 247 8.92 -7.72 5.52
N VAL A 248 8.06 -8.69 5.22
CA VAL A 248 7.88 -9.17 3.84
C VAL A 248 6.99 -8.16 3.14
N GLY A 249 7.53 -7.49 2.12
CA GLY A 249 6.78 -6.59 1.27
C GLY A 249 5.81 -7.33 0.34
N PRO A 250 4.93 -6.62 -0.38
CA PRO A 250 3.87 -7.21 -1.18
C PRO A 250 4.39 -8.11 -2.32
N ALA A 251 5.58 -7.82 -2.84
CA ALA A 251 6.25 -8.62 -3.86
C ALA A 251 7.12 -9.76 -3.28
N GLY A 252 7.18 -9.92 -1.95
CA GLY A 252 7.99 -10.93 -1.26
C GLY A 252 9.40 -10.48 -0.86
N ASP A 253 9.81 -9.29 -1.34
CA ASP A 253 11.10 -8.67 -1.04
C ASP A 253 11.10 -8.08 0.39
N PRO A 254 12.27 -7.95 1.06
CA PRO A 254 12.34 -7.31 2.36
C PRO A 254 11.93 -5.83 2.28
N GLU A 255 11.10 -5.38 3.21
CA GLU A 255 10.64 -3.99 3.28
C GLU A 255 10.99 -3.39 4.64
N LEU A 256 11.70 -2.25 4.64
CA LEU A 256 11.89 -1.41 5.82
C LEU A 256 10.63 -0.57 6.04
N VAL A 257 10.00 -0.75 7.21
CA VAL A 257 8.80 -0.02 7.61
C VAL A 257 9.15 0.89 8.78
N LEU A 258 8.88 2.19 8.62
CA LEU A 258 8.99 3.21 9.65
C LEU A 258 7.60 3.63 10.10
N GLN A 259 7.28 3.41 11.37
CA GLN A 259 6.05 3.88 11.99
C GLN A 259 6.38 5.08 12.88
N PHE A 260 5.94 6.26 12.46
CA PHE A 260 6.18 7.50 13.16
C PHE A 260 5.25 7.63 14.38
N ASN A 261 5.68 8.41 15.36
CA ASN A 261 4.88 8.65 16.58
C ASN A 261 3.55 9.38 16.32
N ASP A 262 3.42 10.06 15.17
CA ASP A 262 2.18 10.70 14.73
C ASP A 262 1.18 9.73 14.07
N GLY A 263 1.54 8.44 13.96
CA GLY A 263 0.74 7.39 13.34
C GLY A 263 0.94 7.24 11.84
N SER A 264 1.70 8.13 11.20
CA SER A 264 2.08 7.97 9.79
C SER A 264 3.08 6.81 9.62
N THR A 265 3.09 6.21 8.44
CA THR A 265 3.99 5.10 8.10
C THR A 265 4.71 5.40 6.78
N SER A 266 5.98 5.01 6.69
CA SER A 266 6.76 4.99 5.45
C SER A 266 7.37 3.62 5.23
N SER A 267 7.32 3.13 3.99
CA SER A 267 7.80 1.80 3.61
C SER A 267 8.79 1.89 2.45
N TYR A 268 9.87 1.10 2.53
CA TYR A 268 10.93 1.04 1.53
C TYR A 268 11.28 -0.41 1.20
N THR A 269 11.07 -0.82 -0.04
CA THR A 269 11.62 -2.09 -0.56
C THR A 269 13.14 -2.02 -0.50
N LEU A 270 13.75 -3.01 0.15
CA LEU A 270 15.18 -3.13 0.30
C LEU A 270 15.77 -3.99 -0.82
N THR A 271 16.94 -3.60 -1.29
CA THR A 271 17.73 -4.41 -2.22
C THR A 271 19.20 -4.24 -1.91
N TYR A 272 19.94 -5.35 -1.83
CA TYR A 272 21.40 -5.33 -1.74
C TYR A 272 22.00 -5.92 -3.00
N LYS A 273 22.64 -5.08 -3.82
CA LYS A 273 23.29 -5.51 -5.08
C LYS A 273 24.58 -4.73 -5.29
N ASP A 274 25.57 -5.36 -5.92
CA ASP A 274 26.88 -4.75 -6.19
C ASP A 274 27.51 -4.10 -4.94
N GLN A 275 27.34 -4.76 -3.80
CA GLN A 275 27.80 -4.32 -2.47
C GLN A 275 27.18 -2.98 -1.99
N LYS A 276 26.02 -2.60 -2.54
CA LYS A 276 25.32 -1.34 -2.23
C LYS A 276 23.90 -1.63 -1.77
N LEU A 277 23.46 -0.88 -0.76
CA LEU A 277 22.10 -0.90 -0.26
C LEU A 277 21.24 0.09 -1.04
N TYR A 278 20.02 -0.34 -1.39
CA TYR A 278 19.02 0.47 -2.04
C TYR A 278 17.69 0.40 -1.29
N LEU A 279 17.03 1.56 -1.15
CA LEU A 279 15.68 1.73 -0.64
C LEU A 279 14.82 2.26 -1.80
N ASN A 280 13.81 1.50 -2.25
CA ASN A 280 13.00 1.81 -3.44
C ASN A 280 13.87 2.16 -4.66
N GLY A 281 14.97 1.43 -4.87
CA GLY A 281 15.91 1.66 -5.97
C GLY A 281 16.88 2.83 -5.77
N THR A 282 16.74 3.62 -4.71
CA THR A 282 17.63 4.73 -4.37
C THR A 282 18.78 4.24 -3.49
N ARG A 283 20.03 4.57 -3.82
CA ARG A 283 21.21 4.10 -3.07
C ARG A 283 21.33 4.81 -1.72
N TYR A 284 21.59 4.04 -0.66
CA TYR A 284 21.95 4.54 0.66
C TYR A 284 23.33 4.01 1.08
N PHE A 285 24.09 4.84 1.77
CA PHE A 285 25.28 4.40 2.50
C PHE A 285 24.85 3.82 3.85
N ARG A 286 25.33 2.62 4.16
CA ARG A 286 25.10 1.95 5.46
C ARG A 286 26.38 2.03 6.28
N THR A 287 26.34 2.74 7.41
CA THR A 287 27.48 2.92 8.31
C THR A 287 27.14 2.45 9.72
N THR A 288 28.10 1.81 10.39
CA THR A 288 27.92 1.22 11.74
C THR A 288 28.91 1.77 12.77
N GLN A 289 29.94 2.51 12.33
CA GLN A 289 31.06 2.93 13.16
C GLN A 289 31.59 4.30 12.70
N GLY A 290 32.38 4.93 13.56
CA GLY A 290 33.03 6.22 13.28
C GLY A 290 32.09 7.41 13.42
N GLU A 291 32.46 8.54 12.79
CA GLU A 291 31.69 9.79 12.81
C GLU A 291 30.28 9.66 12.19
N TYR A 292 30.10 8.65 11.33
CA TYR A 292 28.82 8.30 10.71
C TYR A 292 28.12 7.12 11.41
N ALA A 293 28.48 6.79 12.65
CA ALA A 293 27.74 5.81 13.44
C ALA A 293 26.32 6.32 13.78
N PRO A 294 25.34 5.43 13.98
CA PRO A 294 24.00 5.83 14.39
C PRO A 294 23.99 6.36 15.82
N SER A 295 23.14 7.34 16.09
CA SER A 295 22.86 7.87 17.42
C SER A 295 21.75 7.06 18.08
N CYS A 296 22.10 6.07 18.91
CA CYS A 296 21.14 5.14 19.53
C CYS A 296 21.16 5.17 21.06
N ASN A 297 21.37 6.36 21.62
CA ASN A 297 21.35 6.60 23.06
C ASN A 297 19.93 6.66 23.63
#